data_AF-A0A5B9EG72-F1
#
_entry.id   AF-A0A5B9EG72-F1
#
_cell.length_a   1.000
_cell.length_b   1.000
_cell.length_c   1.000
_cell.angle_alpha   90.00
_cell.angle_beta   90.00
_cell.angle_gamma   90.00
#
_symmetry.space_group_name_H-M   'P 1'
#
loop_
_entity.id
_entity.type
_entity.pdbx_description
1 polymer ?
#
loop_
_entity_poly.entity_id
_entity_poly.type
_entity_poly.pdbx_seq_one_letter_code
_entity_poly.pdbx_strand_id
1 'polypeptide(L)'
;MRAIHSYTYEDQGRLVVNLARAIRKSGGQLLREEPLSEHAFGMELELPLNCIIDLYGELVRSGLEFSRSGQSTLAELCTVQRHIRPRQARDLVHLRLEVSLLQGISLESLLATSGPAA
;
A
#
# COMPACT_ATOMS: atom_id res chain seq x y z
N MET A 1 -11.05 -5.66 7.05
CA MET A 1 -10.19 -4.78 6.22
C MET A 1 -8.80 -5.41 6.14
N ARG A 2 -8.20 -5.55 4.95
CA ARG A 2 -6.87 -6.15 4.79
C ARG A 2 -5.81 -5.05 4.73
N ALA A 3 -4.72 -5.19 5.48
CA ALA A 3 -3.61 -4.24 5.46
C ALA A 3 -2.53 -4.68 4.46
N ILE A 4 -2.00 -3.73 3.69
CA ILE A 4 -0.88 -3.89 2.77
C ILE A 4 0.24 -3.01 3.31
N HIS A 5 1.29 -3.63 3.82
CA HIS A 5 2.46 -2.90 4.31
C HIS A 5 3.47 -2.69 3.18
N SER A 6 3.91 -1.45 3.04
CA SER A 6 4.80 -0.98 1.99
C SER A 6 5.79 0.04 2.53
N TYR A 7 6.83 0.29 1.75
CA TYR A 7 7.85 1.27 2.06
C TYR A 7 8.32 1.96 0.79
N THR A 8 8.95 3.11 0.95
CA THR A 8 9.37 3.94 -0.18
C THR A 8 10.58 4.81 0.19
N TYR A 9 11.37 5.13 -0.83
CA TYR A 9 12.46 6.11 -0.76
C TYR A 9 12.06 7.45 -1.39
N GLU A 10 10.81 7.58 -1.84
CA GLU A 10 10.28 8.80 -2.45
C GLU A 10 9.92 9.87 -1.41
N ASP A 11 9.91 11.13 -1.85
CA ASP A 11 9.46 12.26 -1.03
C ASP A 11 7.94 12.16 -0.75
N GLN A 12 7.56 12.31 0.52
CA GLN A 12 6.18 12.13 0.97
C GLN A 12 5.20 13.04 0.24
N GLY A 13 5.54 14.32 0.07
CA GLY A 13 4.64 15.32 -0.51
C GLY A 13 4.25 14.98 -1.94
N ARG A 14 5.20 14.46 -2.73
CA ARG A 14 4.93 13.99 -4.09
C ARG A 14 4.27 12.62 -4.11
N LEU A 15 4.64 11.74 -3.19
CA LEU A 15 4.16 10.37 -3.16
C LEU A 15 2.66 10.28 -2.91
N VAL A 16 2.12 10.99 -1.91
CA VAL A 16 0.69 10.96 -1.58
C VAL A 16 -0.18 11.30 -2.81
N VAL A 17 0.18 12.37 -3.52
CA VAL A 17 -0.51 12.80 -4.74
C VAL A 17 -0.41 11.75 -5.85
N ASN A 18 0.76 11.13 -6.00
CA ASN A 18 0.98 10.06 -6.99
C ASN A 18 0.17 8.81 -6.65
N LEU A 19 0.10 8.42 -5.39
CA LEU A 19 -0.69 7.28 -4.91
C LEU A 19 -2.19 7.52 -5.08
N ALA A 20 -2.70 8.71 -4.74
CA ALA A 20 -4.10 9.05 -4.97
C ALA A 20 -4.45 8.96 -6.47
N ARG A 21 -3.54 9.40 -7.36
CA ARG A 21 -3.70 9.27 -8.82
C ARG A 21 -3.65 7.81 -9.27
N ALA A 22 -2.71 7.02 -8.76
CA ALA A 22 -2.56 5.60 -9.04
C ALA A 22 -3.83 4.82 -8.69
N ILE A 23 -4.36 5.03 -7.47
CA ILE A 23 -5.60 4.42 -6.99
C ILE A 23 -6.74 4.74 -7.94
N ARG A 24 -6.95 6.01 -8.29
CA ARG A 24 -7.99 6.41 -9.26
C ARG A 24 -7.79 5.78 -10.64
N LYS A 25 -6.54 5.73 -11.14
CA LYS A 25 -6.23 5.18 -12.46
C LYS A 25 -6.49 3.67 -12.52
N SER A 26 -6.30 2.96 -11.42
CA SER A 26 -6.69 1.55 -11.29
C SER A 26 -8.19 1.31 -11.14
N GLY A 27 -9.03 2.35 -11.05
CA GLY A 27 -10.47 2.20 -10.82
C GLY A 27 -10.88 2.09 -9.35
N GLY A 28 -9.96 2.43 -8.43
CA GLY A 28 -10.23 2.54 -7.00
C GLY A 28 -10.58 3.96 -6.57
N GLN A 29 -11.02 4.06 -5.33
CA GLN A 29 -11.36 5.29 -4.64
C GLN A 29 -10.58 5.36 -3.32
N LEU A 30 -9.92 6.49 -3.09
CA LEU A 30 -9.35 6.82 -1.79
C LEU A 30 -10.49 7.27 -0.87
N LEU A 31 -10.65 6.58 0.25
CA LEU A 31 -11.66 6.89 1.27
C LEU A 31 -11.10 7.83 2.33
N ARG A 32 -9.88 7.55 2.77
CA ARG A 32 -9.22 8.29 3.85
C ARG A 32 -7.71 8.23 3.70
N GLU A 33 -7.06 9.32 4.08
CA GLU A 33 -5.63 9.40 4.33
C GLU A 33 -5.43 9.76 5.80
N GLU A 34 -4.47 9.13 6.46
CA GLU A 34 -4.12 9.47 7.83
C GLU A 34 -2.62 9.36 8.11
N PRO A 35 -2.03 10.32 8.83
CA PRO A 35 -0.67 10.17 9.33
C PRO A 35 -0.65 9.11 10.44
N LEU A 36 0.34 8.20 10.39
CA LEU A 36 0.57 7.19 11.43
C LEU A 36 1.74 7.57 12.34
N SER A 37 2.77 8.18 11.74
CA SER A 37 3.91 8.78 12.44
C SER A 37 4.58 9.83 11.53
N GLU A 38 5.68 10.42 11.99
CA GLU A 38 6.49 11.34 11.15
C GLU A 38 7.09 10.65 9.92
N HIS A 39 7.21 9.31 9.95
CA HIS A 39 7.79 8.51 8.86
C HIS A 39 6.80 7.47 8.32
N ALA A 40 5.50 7.61 8.58
CA ALA A 40 4.52 6.68 8.06
C ALA A 40 3.14 7.32 7.88
N PHE A 41 2.44 6.89 6.84
CA PHE A 41 1.05 7.27 6.60
C PHE A 41 0.24 6.07 6.11
N GLY A 42 -1.06 6.14 6.36
CA GLY A 42 -2.06 5.16 5.96
C GLY A 42 -3.01 5.74 4.92
N MET A 43 -3.42 4.90 3.98
CA MET A 43 -4.47 5.22 3.01
C MET A 43 -5.51 4.09 3.02
N GLU A 44 -6.75 4.44 3.31
CA GLU A 44 -7.89 3.53 3.15
C GLU A 44 -8.49 3.72 1.77
N LEU A 45 -8.62 2.62 1.06
CA LEU A 45 -9.11 2.62 -0.31
C LEU A 45 -10.08 1.47 -0.56
N GLU A 46 -10.91 1.67 -1.57
CA GLU A 46 -11.85 0.68 -2.05
C GLU A 46 -11.76 0.57 -3.57
N LEU A 47 -11.82 -0.65 -4.08
CA LEU A 47 -11.82 -0.90 -5.52
C LEU A 47 -12.50 -2.23 -5.85
N PRO A 48 -13.04 -2.40 -7.06
CA PRO A 48 -13.46 -3.70 -7.56
C PRO A 48 -12.29 -4.70 -7.56
N LEU A 49 -12.52 -5.94 -7.15
CA LEU A 49 -11.46 -6.95 -7.09
C LEU A 49 -10.80 -7.20 -8.45
N ASN A 50 -11.52 -7.06 -9.57
CA ASN A 50 -10.96 -7.20 -10.91
C ASN A 50 -9.88 -6.17 -11.25
N CYS A 51 -9.82 -5.05 -10.52
CA CYS A 51 -8.85 -3.98 -10.68
C CYS A 51 -7.55 -4.19 -9.87
N ILE A 52 -7.45 -5.25 -9.07
CA ILE A 52 -6.32 -5.43 -8.14
C ILE A 52 -4.95 -5.53 -8.83
N ILE A 53 -4.90 -6.12 -10.03
CA ILE A 53 -3.66 -6.26 -10.80
C ILE A 53 -3.18 -4.89 -11.29
N ASP A 54 -4.11 -4.06 -11.76
CA ASP A 54 -3.80 -2.70 -12.20
C ASP A 54 -3.35 -1.84 -11.02
N LEU A 55 -4.04 -1.95 -9.88
CA LEU A 55 -3.62 -1.29 -8.64
C LEU A 55 -2.19 -1.67 -8.27
N TYR A 56 -1.88 -2.98 -8.24
CA TYR A 56 -0.53 -3.45 -7.92
C TYR A 56 0.53 -2.82 -8.85
N GLY A 57 0.30 -2.85 -10.17
CA GLY A 57 1.23 -2.25 -11.13
C GLY A 57 1.39 -0.73 -10.99
N GLU A 58 0.31 -0.02 -10.68
CA GLU A 58 0.33 1.44 -10.43
C GLU A 58 1.06 1.80 -9.14
N LEU A 59 0.87 1.02 -8.06
CA LEU A 59 1.55 1.24 -6.78
C LEU A 59 3.07 1.03 -6.90
N VAL A 60 3.51 -0.06 -7.55
CA VAL A 60 4.94 -0.30 -7.81
C VAL A 60 5.54 0.85 -8.63
N ARG A 61 4.85 1.29 -9.68
CA ARG A 61 5.32 2.40 -10.53
C ARG A 61 5.38 3.74 -9.80
N SER A 62 4.63 3.88 -8.71
CA SER A 62 4.66 5.06 -7.85
C SER A 62 5.85 5.07 -6.88
N GLY A 63 6.73 4.05 -6.94
CA GLY A 63 7.90 3.94 -6.07
C GLY A 63 7.63 3.23 -4.75
N LEU A 64 6.53 2.47 -4.66
CA LEU A 64 6.29 1.61 -3.51
C LEU A 64 6.96 0.25 -3.69
N GLU A 65 7.68 -0.14 -2.64
CA GLU A 65 8.11 -1.49 -2.40
C GLU A 65 7.23 -2.11 -1.32
N PHE A 66 7.06 -3.43 -1.35
CA PHE A 66 6.14 -4.12 -0.44
C PHE A 66 6.89 -4.99 0.54
N SER A 67 6.43 -5.02 1.79
CA SER A 67 6.89 -6.01 2.75
C SER A 67 6.46 -7.41 2.29
N ARG A 68 7.04 -8.46 2.88
CA ARG A 68 6.63 -9.84 2.62
C ARG A 68 5.12 -10.03 2.85
N SER A 69 4.57 -9.49 3.93
CA SER A 69 3.12 -9.60 4.23
C SER A 69 2.26 -8.79 3.27
N GLY A 70 2.73 -7.61 2.83
CA GLY A 70 2.06 -6.82 1.79
C GLY A 70 2.03 -7.54 0.45
N GLN A 71 3.16 -8.12 0.03
CA GLN A 71 3.25 -8.93 -1.19
C GLN A 71 2.33 -10.16 -1.14
N SER A 72 2.32 -10.91 -0.03
CA SER A 72 1.43 -12.05 0.14
C SER A 72 -0.04 -11.64 0.03
N THR A 73 -0.44 -10.56 0.69
CA THR A 73 -1.81 -10.05 0.67
C THR A 73 -2.25 -9.68 -0.76
N LEU A 74 -1.38 -8.98 -1.50
CA LEU A 74 -1.63 -8.62 -2.90
C LEU A 74 -1.67 -9.85 -3.81
N ALA A 75 -0.75 -10.79 -3.63
CA ALA A 75 -0.70 -12.03 -4.40
C ALA A 75 -1.96 -12.89 -4.17
N GLU A 76 -2.44 -12.96 -2.93
CA GLU A 76 -3.70 -13.63 -2.59
C GLU A 76 -4.89 -12.99 -3.31
N LEU A 77 -5.00 -11.65 -3.27
CA LEU A 77 -6.10 -10.95 -3.96
C LEU A 77 -6.04 -11.15 -5.48
N CYS A 78 -4.86 -11.07 -6.08
CA CYS A 78 -4.65 -11.39 -7.49
C CYS A 78 -5.02 -12.85 -7.81
N THR A 79 -4.73 -13.78 -6.89
CA THR A 79 -5.09 -15.20 -7.05
C THR A 79 -6.59 -15.40 -6.96
N VAL A 80 -7.27 -14.77 -6.00
CA VAL A 80 -8.73 -14.82 -5.87
C VAL A 80 -9.37 -14.25 -7.15
N GLN A 81 -8.91 -13.08 -7.61
CA GLN A 81 -9.40 -12.45 -8.85
C GLN A 81 -9.36 -13.37 -10.06
N ARG A 82 -8.35 -14.25 -10.16
CA ARG A 82 -8.21 -15.23 -11.25
C ARG A 82 -9.18 -16.42 -11.18
N HIS A 83 -9.68 -16.77 -10.00
CA HIS A 83 -10.45 -18.01 -9.77
C HIS A 83 -11.93 -17.76 -9.43
N ILE A 84 -12.34 -16.51 -9.19
CA ILE A 84 -13.74 -16.17 -8.92
C ILE A 84 -14.55 -15.99 -10.19
N ARG A 85 -15.87 -16.06 -10.06
CA ARG A 85 -16.78 -15.84 -11.19
C ARG A 85 -16.73 -14.36 -11.64
N PRO A 86 -16.86 -14.05 -12.94
CA PRO A 86 -16.82 -12.68 -13.44
C PRO A 86 -17.78 -11.69 -12.75
N ARG A 87 -18.94 -12.16 -12.27
CA ARG A 87 -19.88 -11.34 -11.50
C ARG A 87 -19.34 -10.93 -10.13
N GLN A 88 -18.66 -11.85 -9.43
CA GLN A 88 -18.03 -11.62 -8.12
C GLN A 88 -16.74 -10.81 -8.25
N ALA A 89 -16.12 -10.79 -9.42
CA ALA A 89 -14.94 -9.97 -9.66
C ALA A 89 -15.21 -8.46 -9.59
N ARG A 90 -16.49 -8.06 -9.60
CA ARG A 90 -16.93 -6.67 -9.37
C ARG A 90 -17.18 -6.36 -7.89
N ASP A 91 -17.08 -7.34 -7.00
CA ASP A 91 -17.22 -7.11 -5.56
C ASP A 91 -16.11 -6.16 -5.10
N LEU A 92 -16.49 -5.19 -4.28
CA LEU A 92 -15.57 -4.19 -3.77
C LEU A 92 -14.71 -4.79 -2.66
N VAL A 93 -13.41 -4.49 -2.71
CA VAL A 93 -12.46 -4.83 -1.66
C VAL A 93 -12.00 -3.57 -0.96
N HIS A 94 -12.10 -3.58 0.38
CA HIS A 94 -11.56 -2.53 1.24
C HIS A 94 -10.15 -2.91 1.69
N LEU A 95 -9.20 -2.05 1.33
CA LEU A 95 -7.78 -2.22 1.64
C LEU A 95 -7.29 -1.03 2.45
N ARG A 96 -6.31 -1.30 3.29
CA ARG A 96 -5.53 -0.29 4.00
C ARG A 96 -4.09 -0.39 3.54
N LEU A 97 -3.61 0.63 2.84
CA LEU A 97 -2.22 0.73 2.44
C LEU A 97 -1.47 1.50 3.53
N GLU A 98 -0.47 0.87 4.13
CA GLU A 98 0.42 1.51 5.09
C GLU A 98 1.79 1.68 4.45
N VAL A 99 2.29 2.91 4.45
CA VAL A 99 3.52 3.30 3.77
C VAL A 99 4.51 3.83 4.80
N SER A 100 5.65 3.17 4.92
CA SER A 100 6.80 3.67 5.67
C SER A 100 7.74 4.46 4.76
N LEU A 101 8.04 5.69 5.16
CA LEU A 101 8.99 6.58 4.49
C LEU A 101 10.39 6.25 5.00
N LEU A 102 11.26 5.79 4.11
CA LEU A 102 12.65 5.45 4.46
C LEU A 102 13.61 6.62 4.25
N GLN A 103 13.13 7.75 3.70
CA GLN A 103 13.93 8.98 3.62
C GLN A 103 14.28 9.47 5.03
N GLY A 104 15.57 9.65 5.30
CA GLY A 104 16.06 10.19 6.57
C GLY A 104 16.21 9.16 7.70
N ILE A 105 16.00 7.86 7.44
CA ILE A 105 16.42 6.82 8.38
C ILE A 105 17.95 6.75 8.33
N SER A 106 18.60 7.53 9.19
CA SER A 106 20.02 7.36 9.44
C SER A 106 20.24 6.02 10.15
N LEU A 107 21.43 5.44 9.97
CA LEU A 107 21.83 4.22 10.65
C LEU A 107 21.71 4.38 12.18
N GLU A 108 21.86 5.61 12.69
CA GLU A 108 21.68 5.97 14.10
C GLU A 108 20.23 5.80 14.57
N SER A 109 19.23 6.16 13.76
CA SER A 109 17.81 5.97 14.08
C SER A 109 17.42 4.50 14.15
N LEU A 110 18.00 3.66 13.29
CA LEU A 110 17.81 2.20 13.33
C LEU A 110 18.49 1.59 14.56
N LEU A 111 19.71 2.02 14.86
CA LEU A 111 20.46 1.54 16.02
C LEU A 111 19.79 1.95 17.35
N ALA A 112 19.21 3.15 17.43
CA ALA A 112 18.46 3.62 18.59
C ALA A 112 17.20 2.76 18.86
N THR A 113 16.59 2.20 17.81
CA THR A 113 15.43 1.29 17.93
C THR A 113 15.85 -0.12 18.39
N SER A 114 17.15 -0.44 18.32
CA SER A 114 17.74 -1.72 18.75
C SER A 114 18.48 -1.67 20.10
N GLY A 115 18.28 -0.62 20.89
CA GLY A 115 18.78 -0.53 22.27
C GLY A 115 18.23 -1.67 23.15
N PRO A 116 19.02 -2.17 24.12
CA PRO A 116 18.86 -3.51 24.66
C PRO A 116 17.49 -3.69 25.32
N ALA A 117 16.84 -4.80 25.03
CA ALA A 117 15.83 -5.36 25.90
C ALA A 117 16.44 -5.47 27.31
N ALA A 118 16.01 -4.58 28.20
CA ALA A 118 16.20 -4.70 29.63
C ALA A 118 15.11 -5.60 30.21
#